data_AF-A0A2T8HNY0-F1
#
_entry.id   AF-A0A2T8HNY0-F1
#
_cell.length_a   1.000
_cell.length_b   1.000
_cell.length_c   1.000
_cell.angle_alpha   90.00
_cell.angle_beta   90.00
_cell.angle_gamma   90.00
#
_symmetry.space_group_name_H-M   'P 1'
#
loop_
_entity.id
_entity.type
_entity.pdbx_description
1 polymer ?
#
loop_
_entity_poly.entity_id
_entity_poly.type
_entity_poly.pdbx_seq_one_letter_code
_entity_poly.pdbx_strand_id
1 'polypeptide(L)'
;MSSILNSTPATSLGLYFRRGSLYSELLKLPKPKERFFNEWPDQHGREYDTTSPTVYEPLQYSIACYLTADSIGDLQQKRSDVLELISKPEGFTLFSETLGRGFALRYIESGSFNTINPIWSKGKLYCEFTLTLENNFAPTEQLFRLEDINSIVLTEKGEEIYVMDYTIQF
;
A
#
# COMPACT_ATOMS: atom_id res chain seq x y z
N MET A 1 -7.08 -5.42 12.55
CA MET A 1 -7.01 -4.75 11.23
C MET A 1 -7.22 -5.82 10.19
N SER A 2 -8.38 -5.81 9.54
CA SER A 2 -8.72 -6.71 8.44
C SER A 2 -8.30 -6.04 7.13
N SER A 3 -7.77 -6.84 6.22
CA SER A 3 -7.28 -6.39 4.92
C SER A 3 -7.50 -7.52 3.93
N ILE A 4 -7.83 -7.17 2.69
CA ILE A 4 -8.23 -8.12 1.66
C ILE A 4 -7.25 -7.99 0.49
N LEU A 5 -6.75 -9.12 0.01
CA LEU A 5 -5.86 -9.23 -1.15
C LEU A 5 -6.63 -9.95 -2.26
N ASN A 6 -6.96 -9.26 -3.36
CA ASN A 6 -7.68 -9.87 -4.50
C ASN A 6 -8.91 -10.71 -4.08
N SER A 7 -9.74 -10.19 -3.16
CA SER A 7 -10.92 -10.86 -2.60
C SER A 7 -10.66 -12.00 -1.60
N THR A 8 -9.40 -12.30 -1.28
CA THR A 8 -9.02 -13.23 -0.21
C THR A 8 -8.67 -12.46 1.07
N PRO A 9 -9.30 -12.75 2.22
CA PRO A 9 -8.92 -12.14 3.49
C PRO A 9 -7.46 -12.49 3.83
N ALA A 10 -6.62 -11.50 4.12
CA ALA A 10 -5.21 -11.73 4.47
C ALA A 10 -5.06 -12.68 5.68
N THR A 11 -6.02 -12.63 6.61
CA THR A 11 -6.10 -13.50 7.78
C THR A 11 -6.24 -14.99 7.43
N SER A 12 -6.90 -15.32 6.30
CA SER A 12 -7.02 -16.71 5.83
C SER A 12 -5.67 -17.28 5.36
N LEU A 13 -4.76 -16.42 4.91
CA LEU A 13 -3.39 -16.76 4.53
C LEU A 13 -2.43 -16.73 5.73
N GLY A 14 -2.94 -16.47 6.94
CA GLY A 14 -2.11 -16.22 8.12
C GLY A 14 -1.27 -14.95 8.02
N LEU A 15 -1.61 -14.03 7.12
CA LEU A 15 -0.90 -12.78 6.86
C LEU A 15 -1.53 -11.64 7.66
N TYR A 16 -0.70 -10.94 8.42
CA TYR A 16 -1.09 -9.80 9.22
C TYR A 16 -0.16 -8.62 8.93
N PHE A 17 -0.70 -7.42 8.95
CA PHE A 17 0.10 -6.21 8.77
C PHE A 17 0.54 -5.66 10.12
N ARG A 18 1.80 -5.21 10.21
CA ARG A 18 2.29 -4.55 11.42
C ARG A 18 1.51 -3.26 11.64
N ARG A 19 1.08 -3.05 12.89
CA ARG A 19 0.30 -1.88 13.28
C ARG A 19 1.04 -0.61 12.83
N GLY A 20 0.32 0.26 12.11
CA GLY A 20 0.84 1.54 11.62
C GLY A 20 1.68 1.46 10.34
N SER A 21 2.16 0.28 9.94
CA SER A 21 2.97 0.15 8.71
C SER A 21 2.14 0.44 7.46
N LEU A 22 0.94 -0.14 7.34
CA LEU A 22 0.04 0.17 6.22
C LEU A 22 -0.31 1.65 6.15
N TYR A 23 -0.69 2.25 7.28
CA TYR A 23 -1.13 3.64 7.34
C TYR A 23 0.00 4.61 6.96
N SER A 24 1.19 4.43 7.55
CA SER A 24 2.34 5.30 7.28
C SER A 24 2.88 5.16 5.86
N GLU A 25 2.87 3.96 5.30
CA GLU A 25 3.39 3.70 3.96
C GLU A 25 2.39 4.12 2.88
N LEU A 26 1.12 3.73 2.98
CA LEU A 26 0.12 3.97 1.93
C LEU A 26 -0.32 5.43 1.81
N LEU A 27 -0.04 6.26 2.83
CA LEU A 27 -0.29 7.70 2.82
C LEU A 27 0.95 8.53 2.45
N LYS A 28 2.05 7.89 2.02
CA LYS A 28 3.22 8.60 1.52
C LYS A 28 2.85 9.46 0.32
N LEU A 29 3.33 10.71 0.34
CA LEU A 29 3.24 11.60 -0.79
C LEU A 29 4.30 11.21 -1.83
N PRO A 30 3.96 11.29 -3.13
CA PRO A 30 4.92 10.98 -4.18
C PRO A 30 6.06 12.01 -4.17
N LYS A 31 7.29 11.53 -4.28
CA LYS A 31 8.47 12.40 -4.37
C LYS A 31 8.55 13.00 -5.78
N PRO A 32 8.72 14.32 -5.94
CA PRO A 32 8.95 14.90 -7.26
C PRO A 32 10.29 14.39 -7.81
N LYS A 33 10.32 14.06 -9.10
CA LYS A 33 11.58 13.77 -9.78
C LYS A 33 12.44 15.02 -9.80
N GLU A 34 13.75 14.83 -9.78
CA GLU A 34 14.69 15.93 -9.92
C GLU A 34 14.44 16.66 -11.24
N ARG A 35 14.19 17.98 -11.13
CA ARG A 35 14.07 18.84 -12.30
C ARG A 35 15.44 19.01 -12.94
N PHE A 36 15.47 19.12 -14.26
CA PHE A 36 16.68 19.53 -14.96
C PHE A 36 17.14 20.89 -14.42
N PHE A 37 18.44 21.01 -14.13
CA PHE A 37 19.05 22.27 -13.74
C PHE A 37 20.46 22.40 -14.31
N ASN A 38 20.88 23.64 -14.50
CA ASN A 38 22.27 23.98 -14.79
C ASN A 38 22.96 24.49 -13.52
N GLU A 39 24.22 24.09 -13.34
CA GLU A 39 25.13 24.66 -12.34
C GLU A 39 26.20 25.46 -13.09
N TRP A 40 26.23 26.77 -12.83
CA TRP A 40 27.17 27.70 -13.47
C TRP A 40 28.35 27.94 -12.52
N PRO A 41 29.62 27.84 -12.99
CA PRO A 41 30.79 27.95 -12.11
C PRO A 41 30.94 29.29 -11.38
N ASP A 42 30.36 30.34 -11.95
CA ASP A 42 30.40 31.72 -11.47
C ASP A 42 29.23 32.10 -10.56
N GLN A 43 28.26 31.20 -10.36
CA GLN A 43 27.10 31.43 -9.51
C GLN A 43 27.01 30.45 -8.34
N HIS A 44 26.44 30.93 -7.24
CA HIS A 44 26.21 30.13 -6.03
C HIS A 44 24.76 29.63 -5.97
N GLY A 45 24.26 29.07 -7.09
CA GLY A 45 22.88 28.61 -7.22
C GLY A 45 22.68 27.63 -8.37
N ARG A 46 21.47 27.08 -8.45
CA ARG A 46 21.02 26.17 -9.51
C ARG A 46 19.95 26.87 -10.35
N GLU A 47 20.12 26.85 -11.67
CA GLU A 47 19.12 27.33 -12.61
C GLU A 47 18.23 26.16 -13.04
N TYR A 48 17.03 26.09 -12.47
CA TYR A 48 16.07 25.01 -12.77
C TYR A 48 15.25 25.31 -14.01
N ASP A 49 14.92 24.27 -14.77
CA ASP A 49 13.90 24.36 -15.82
C ASP A 49 12.56 24.82 -15.22
N THR A 50 11.92 25.81 -15.84
CA THR A 50 10.62 26.35 -15.45
C THR A 50 9.50 26.00 -16.44
N THR A 51 9.83 25.36 -17.56
CA THR A 51 8.88 25.07 -18.65
C THR A 51 8.21 23.71 -18.49
N SER A 52 8.96 22.67 -18.13
CA SER A 52 8.39 21.32 -18.01
C SER A 52 7.44 21.21 -16.81
N PRO A 53 6.38 20.38 -16.88
CA PRO A 53 5.53 20.09 -15.72
C PRO A 53 6.28 19.28 -14.66
N THR A 54 5.86 19.41 -13.40
CA THR A 54 6.43 18.59 -12.31
C THR A 54 5.94 17.15 -12.44
N VAL A 55 6.89 16.24 -12.66
CA VAL A 55 6.66 14.80 -12.72
C VAL A 55 7.13 14.13 -11.42
N TYR A 56 6.47 13.05 -11.02
CA TYR A 56 6.75 12.37 -9.77
C TYR A 56 7.39 11.00 -9.98
N GLU A 57 8.18 10.56 -9.00
CA GLU A 57 8.69 9.19 -8.89
C GLU A 57 7.53 8.23 -8.61
N PRO A 58 7.59 6.97 -9.09
CA PRO A 58 6.65 5.93 -8.69
C PRO A 58 6.65 5.77 -7.17
N LEU A 59 5.45 5.69 -6.57
CA LEU A 59 5.32 5.44 -5.14
C LEU A 59 5.73 4.01 -4.83
N GLN A 60 6.76 3.87 -4.01
CA GLN A 60 7.17 2.61 -3.42
C GLN A 60 6.84 2.57 -1.92
N TYR A 61 6.37 1.41 -1.48
CA TYR A 61 5.89 1.15 -0.13
C TYR A 61 6.68 0.00 0.47
N SER A 62 7.14 0.15 1.70
CA SER A 62 7.84 -0.87 2.48
C SER A 62 6.98 -1.31 3.64
N ILE A 63 6.08 -2.25 3.39
CA ILE A 63 5.07 -2.67 4.36
C ILE A 63 5.58 -3.84 5.18
N ALA A 64 5.69 -3.65 6.50
CA ALA A 64 6.04 -4.69 7.44
C ALA A 64 4.82 -5.58 7.75
N CYS A 65 5.03 -6.89 7.66
CA CYS A 65 4.02 -7.92 7.77
C CYS A 65 4.48 -9.05 8.71
N TYR A 66 3.52 -9.80 9.23
CA TYR A 66 3.70 -11.03 9.98
C TYR A 66 3.01 -12.19 9.26
N LEU A 67 3.71 -13.30 9.10
CA LEU A 67 3.13 -14.58 8.72
C LEU A 67 3.00 -15.46 9.96
N THR A 68 1.82 -16.04 10.18
CA THR A 68 1.57 -16.96 11.28
C THR A 68 1.24 -18.36 10.76
N ALA A 69 1.87 -19.36 11.37
CA ALA A 69 1.70 -20.76 10.99
C ALA A 69 1.65 -21.70 12.20
N ASP A 70 1.09 -22.88 12.02
CA ASP A 70 1.00 -23.91 13.07
C ASP A 70 2.18 -24.90 12.99
N SER A 71 2.89 -24.96 11.84
CA SER A 71 4.08 -25.78 11.64
C SER A 71 4.99 -25.17 10.57
N ILE A 72 6.23 -25.69 10.44
CA ILE A 72 7.15 -25.25 9.39
C ILE A 72 6.59 -25.57 8.00
N GLY A 73 5.91 -26.72 7.83
CA GLY A 73 5.27 -27.07 6.56
C GLY A 73 4.14 -26.11 6.20
N ASP A 74 3.29 -25.76 7.18
CA ASP A 74 2.23 -24.76 7.02
C ASP A 74 2.79 -23.37 6.70
N LEU A 75 3.92 -22.99 7.32
CA LEU A 75 4.61 -21.74 7.02
C LEU A 75 5.05 -21.66 5.56
N GLN A 76 5.66 -22.73 5.03
CA GLN A 76 6.11 -22.76 3.63
C GLN A 76 4.95 -22.76 2.64
N GLN A 77 3.83 -23.42 2.98
CA GLN A 77 2.64 -23.42 2.14
C GLN A 77 2.03 -22.01 2.07
N LYS A 78 1.73 -21.39 3.23
CA LYS A 78 1.18 -20.03 3.30
C LYS A 78 2.09 -19.01 2.62
N ARG A 79 3.41 -19.17 2.77
CA ARG A 79 4.40 -18.36 2.09
C ARG A 79 4.27 -18.45 0.56
N SER A 80 4.14 -19.67 0.04
CA SER A 80 3.97 -19.92 -1.39
C SER A 80 2.65 -19.34 -1.90
N ASP A 81 1.56 -19.53 -1.16
CA ASP A 81 0.23 -19.00 -1.50
C ASP A 81 0.24 -17.46 -1.55
N VAL A 82 0.87 -16.81 -0.58
CA VAL A 82 1.03 -15.34 -0.56
C VAL A 82 1.85 -14.87 -1.75
N LEU A 83 2.98 -15.52 -2.06
CA LEU A 83 3.82 -15.17 -3.21
C LEU A 83 3.08 -15.33 -4.53
N GLU A 84 2.36 -16.44 -4.71
CA GLU A 84 1.56 -16.69 -5.91
C GLU A 84 0.51 -15.60 -6.11
N LEU A 85 -0.13 -15.16 -5.03
CA LEU A 85 -1.15 -14.11 -5.08
C LEU A 85 -0.58 -12.73 -5.46
N ILE A 86 0.57 -12.35 -4.90
CA ILE A 86 1.15 -11.01 -5.09
C ILE A 86 2.06 -10.90 -6.31
N SER A 87 2.61 -12.02 -6.81
CA SER A 87 3.58 -12.05 -7.92
C SER A 87 2.91 -12.10 -9.30
N LYS A 88 1.59 -11.91 -9.37
CA LYS A 88 0.88 -11.85 -10.64
C LYS A 88 1.35 -10.65 -11.48
N PRO A 89 1.57 -10.80 -12.80
CA PRO A 89 2.11 -9.74 -13.65
C PRO A 89 1.20 -8.50 -13.72
N GLU A 90 -0.12 -8.71 -13.63
CA GLU A 90 -1.14 -7.67 -13.54
C GLU A 90 -1.15 -6.91 -12.20
N GLY A 91 -0.38 -7.36 -11.20
CA GLY A 91 -0.40 -6.85 -9.85
C GLY A 91 -1.57 -7.39 -9.02
N PHE A 92 -1.86 -6.73 -7.91
CA PHE A 92 -2.96 -7.10 -7.02
C PHE A 92 -3.57 -5.87 -6.36
N THR A 93 -4.82 -5.99 -5.93
CA THR A 93 -5.49 -4.95 -5.15
C THR A 93 -5.43 -5.31 -3.67
N LEU A 94 -4.85 -4.40 -2.89
CA LEU A 94 -4.88 -4.42 -1.43
C LEU A 94 -5.99 -3.49 -0.93
N PHE A 95 -7.05 -4.05 -0.36
CA PHE A 95 -8.08 -3.26 0.30
C PHE A 95 -7.72 -3.05 1.78
N SER A 96 -7.56 -1.79 2.16
CA SER A 96 -7.36 -1.39 3.55
C SER A 96 -8.68 -0.93 4.13
N GLU A 97 -9.28 -1.72 5.03
CA GLU A 97 -10.50 -1.32 5.72
C GLU A 97 -10.29 -0.07 6.58
N THR A 98 -9.09 0.11 7.14
CA THR A 98 -8.74 1.29 7.94
C THR A 98 -8.72 2.56 7.10
N LEU A 99 -8.35 2.49 5.83
CA LEU A 99 -8.31 3.63 4.92
C LEU A 99 -9.56 3.74 4.03
N GLY A 100 -10.47 2.77 4.11
CA GLY A 100 -11.68 2.71 3.29
C GLY A 100 -11.42 2.68 1.77
N ARG A 101 -10.24 2.25 1.31
CA ARG A 101 -9.87 2.25 -0.12
C ARG A 101 -9.01 1.07 -0.52
N GLY A 102 -9.14 0.67 -1.78
CA GLY A 102 -8.26 -0.28 -2.45
C GLY A 102 -7.01 0.40 -2.99
N PHE A 103 -5.88 -0.32 -3.01
CA PHE A 103 -4.63 0.12 -3.61
C PHE A 103 -4.22 -0.90 -4.67
N ALA A 104 -4.06 -0.45 -5.91
CA ALA A 104 -3.52 -1.27 -6.99
C ALA A 104 -2.00 -1.28 -6.88
N LEU A 105 -1.45 -2.44 -6.53
CA LEU A 105 -0.05 -2.61 -6.16
C LEU A 105 0.60 -3.67 -7.02
N ARG A 106 1.90 -3.52 -7.25
CA ARG A 106 2.77 -4.52 -7.85
C ARG A 106 3.84 -4.91 -6.84
N TYR A 107 4.08 -6.22 -6.71
CA TYR A 107 5.18 -6.73 -5.92
C TYR A 107 6.51 -6.47 -6.64
N ILE A 108 7.48 -5.84 -5.97
CA ILE A 108 8.85 -5.65 -6.47
C ILE A 108 9.74 -6.70 -5.84
N GLU A 109 9.86 -6.68 -4.51
CA GLU A 109 10.76 -7.54 -3.78
C GLU A 109 10.35 -7.66 -2.32
N SER A 110 10.99 -8.59 -1.61
CA SER A 110 10.89 -8.70 -0.17
C SER A 110 12.20 -9.25 0.38
N GLY A 111 13.14 -8.34 0.69
CA GLY A 111 14.49 -8.70 1.13
C GLY A 111 14.51 -9.66 2.34
N SER A 112 13.52 -9.53 3.25
CA SER A 112 13.40 -10.38 4.44
C SER A 112 12.78 -11.76 4.17
N PHE A 113 12.15 -11.97 3.00
CA PHE A 113 11.45 -13.21 2.69
C PHE A 113 12.42 -14.37 2.38
N ASN A 114 13.65 -14.04 1.99
CA ASN A 114 14.71 -15.02 1.72
C ASN A 114 15.38 -15.54 3.00
N THR A 115 15.28 -14.81 4.11
CA THR A 115 15.91 -15.13 5.40
C THR A 115 14.87 -15.05 6.52
N ILE A 116 13.78 -15.78 6.33
CA ILE A 116 12.73 -15.89 7.34
C ILE A 116 13.30 -16.59 8.56
N ASN A 117 13.37 -15.86 9.69
CA ASN A 117 13.70 -16.42 10.99
C ASN A 117 12.39 -16.72 11.74
N PRO A 118 11.86 -17.95 11.68
CA PRO A 118 10.62 -18.29 12.37
C PRO A 118 10.85 -18.28 13.89
N ILE A 119 9.97 -17.59 14.61
CA ILE A 119 9.95 -17.54 16.07
C ILE A 119 8.76 -18.35 16.56
N TRP A 120 9.03 -19.33 17.42
CA TRP A 120 7.98 -20.05 18.14
C TRP A 120 7.51 -19.22 19.33
N SER A 121 6.20 -18.96 19.42
CA SER A 121 5.60 -18.28 20.55
C SER A 121 4.17 -18.77 20.75
N LYS A 122 3.75 -19.04 21.99
CA LYS A 122 2.37 -19.42 22.34
C LYS A 122 1.76 -20.53 21.44
N GLY A 123 2.57 -21.51 21.04
CA GLY A 123 2.13 -22.63 20.21
C GLY A 123 1.98 -22.32 18.71
N LYS A 124 2.40 -21.14 18.25
CA LYS A 124 2.41 -20.75 16.84
C LYS A 124 3.79 -20.30 16.39
N LEU A 125 4.04 -20.45 15.10
CA LEU A 125 5.16 -19.88 14.39
C LEU A 125 4.81 -18.47 13.90
N TYR A 126 5.75 -17.56 14.09
CA TYR A 126 5.67 -16.19 13.62
C TYR A 126 6.90 -15.87 12.77
N CYS A 127 6.69 -15.20 11.65
CA CYS A 127 7.75 -14.62 10.84
C CYS A 127 7.40 -13.17 10.53
N GLU A 128 8.33 -12.24 10.83
CA GLU A 128 8.24 -10.86 10.35
C GLU A 128 9.02 -10.72 9.04
N PHE A 129 8.47 -9.95 8.10
CA PHE A 129 9.13 -9.61 6.85
C PHE A 129 8.58 -8.30 6.29
N THR A 130 9.31 -7.70 5.35
CA THR A 130 8.89 -6.48 4.66
C THR A 130 8.56 -6.79 3.20
N LEU A 131 7.38 -6.35 2.76
CA LEU A 131 6.96 -6.31 1.36
C LEU A 131 7.32 -4.96 0.75
N THR A 132 8.13 -4.97 -0.30
CA THR A 132 8.36 -3.81 -1.15
C THR A 132 7.39 -3.85 -2.31
N LEU A 133 6.47 -2.90 -2.32
CA LEU A 133 5.40 -2.77 -3.30
C LEU A 133 5.52 -1.44 -4.05
N GLU A 134 5.05 -1.40 -5.29
CA GLU A 134 4.94 -0.17 -6.08
C GLU A 134 3.50 0.06 -6.52
N ASN A 135 3.12 1.33 -6.65
CA ASN A 135 1.84 1.70 -7.24
C ASN A 135 1.76 1.30 -8.71
N ASN A 136 0.81 0.44 -9.07
CA ASN A 136 0.72 -0.16 -10.41
C ASN A 136 -0.06 0.70 -11.42
N PHE A 137 0.19 2.02 -11.46
CA PHE A 137 -0.33 3.01 -12.43
C PHE A 137 -1.85 3.09 -12.62
N ALA A 138 -2.64 2.20 -12.01
CA ALA A 138 -4.08 2.30 -12.02
C ALA A 138 -4.49 3.44 -11.09
N PRO A 139 -5.44 4.30 -11.50
CA PRO A 139 -6.05 5.22 -10.57
C PRO A 139 -6.48 4.40 -9.37
N THR A 140 -6.05 4.82 -8.19
CA THR A 140 -6.43 4.12 -6.97
C THR A 140 -7.95 4.25 -6.91
N GLU A 141 -8.68 3.20 -7.27
CA GLU A 141 -10.13 3.28 -7.27
C GLU A 141 -10.55 3.62 -5.85
N GLN A 142 -10.91 4.88 -5.65
CA GLN A 142 -11.65 5.31 -4.49
C GLN A 142 -13.06 4.75 -4.68
N LEU A 143 -13.20 3.44 -4.48
CA LEU A 143 -14.48 2.88 -4.12
C LEU A 143 -14.73 3.34 -2.68
N PHE A 144 -15.18 4.59 -2.56
CA PHE A 144 -16.11 4.93 -1.50
C PHE A 144 -17.31 4.03 -1.74
N ARG A 145 -17.32 2.85 -1.12
CA ARG A 145 -18.56 2.10 -0.99
C ARG A 145 -19.37 2.85 0.05
N LEU A 146 -20.03 3.91 -0.41
CA LEU A 146 -21.18 4.46 0.27
C LEU A 146 -22.19 3.32 0.28
N GLU A 147 -22.28 2.61 1.40
CA GLU A 147 -23.46 1.81 1.66
C GLU A 147 -24.57 2.84 1.79
N ASP A 148 -25.40 2.91 0.75
CA ASP A 148 -26.34 3.97 0.50
C ASP A 148 -27.40 3.99 1.61
N ILE A 149 -27.09 4.76 2.66
CA ILE A 149 -28.04 5.25 3.63
C ILE A 149 -27.75 6.76 3.76
N ASN A 150 -28.30 7.52 2.81
CA ASN A 150 -28.56 8.97 2.93
C ASN A 150 -27.37 9.96 2.90
N SER A 151 -26.34 9.76 2.08
CA SER A 151 -25.43 10.88 1.71
C SER A 151 -24.65 11.54 2.88
N ILE A 152 -24.35 10.78 3.94
CA ILE A 152 -23.59 11.30 5.10
C ILE A 152 -22.17 10.73 5.10
N VAL A 153 -21.16 11.60 5.13
CA VAL A 153 -19.78 11.22 5.44
C VAL A 153 -19.50 11.56 6.90
N LEU A 154 -19.22 10.54 7.71
CA LEU A 154 -18.81 10.70 9.11
C LEU A 154 -17.29 10.90 9.17
N THR A 155 -16.86 12.02 9.76
CA THR A 155 -15.45 12.26 10.06
C THR A 155 -15.04 11.59 11.38
N GLU A 156 -13.74 11.33 11.59
CA GLU A 156 -13.19 10.78 12.86
C GLU A 156 -13.55 11.62 14.11
N LYS A 157 -14.03 12.85 13.94
CA LYS A 157 -14.45 13.74 15.03
C LYS A 157 -15.97 13.74 15.29
N GLY A 158 -16.74 12.93 14.58
CA GLY A 158 -18.21 12.92 14.69
C GLY A 158 -18.88 14.15 14.07
N GLU A 159 -18.16 14.92 13.26
CA GLU A 159 -18.76 15.97 12.43
C GLU A 159 -19.32 15.34 11.16
N GLU A 160 -20.59 15.60 10.90
CA GLU A 160 -21.29 15.22 9.67
C GLU A 160 -20.93 16.18 8.55
N ILE A 161 -20.41 15.65 7.44
CA ILE A 161 -20.21 16.42 6.22
C ILE A 161 -21.27 16.01 5.20
N TYR A 162 -22.11 16.97 4.81
CA TYR A 162 -23.05 16.81 3.71
C TYR A 162 -22.32 17.01 2.39
N VAL A 163 -22.23 15.94 1.59
CA VAL A 163 -21.70 16.03 0.23
C VAL A 163 -22.86 16.45 -0.67
N MET A 164 -22.87 17.72 -1.09
CA MET A 164 -23.79 18.18 -2.13
C MET A 164 -23.24 17.75 -3.48
N ASP A 165 -24.04 17.01 -4.25
CA ASP A 165 -23.72 16.62 -5.62
C ASP A 165 -23.45 17.86 -6.47
N TYR A 166 -22.22 17.99 -6.97
CA TYR A 166 -21.89 18.98 -8.00
C TYR A 166 -22.18 18.37 -9.37
N THR A 167 -23.35 18.69 -9.93
CA THR A 167 -23.61 18.47 -11.36
C THR A 167 -22.77 19.46 -12.15
N ILE A 168 -21.71 18.97 -12.81
CA ILE A 168 -20.97 19.77 -13.79
C ILE A 168 -21.88 19.90 -15.02
N GLN A 169 -22.42 21.11 -15.27
CA GLN A 169 -23.04 21.44 -16.55
C GLN A 169 -21.96 21.92 -17.52
N PHE A 170 -21.94 21.33 -18.71
CA PHE A 170 -21.08 21.71 -19.84
C PHE A 170 -21.53 23.01 -20.49
#